data_AF-A0A7V3FSV9-F1
#
_entry.id   AF-A0A7V3FSV9-F1
#
_cell.length_a   1.000
_cell.length_b   1.000
_cell.length_c   1.000
_cell.angle_alpha   90.00
_cell.angle_beta   90.00
_cell.angle_gamma   90.00
#
_symmetry.space_group_name_H-M   'P 1'
#
loop_
_entity.id
_entity.type
_entity.pdbx_description
1 polymer ?
#
loop_
_entity_poly.entity_id
_entity_poly.type
_entity_poly.pdbx_seq_one_letter_code
_entity_poly.pdbx_strand_id
1 'polypeptide(L)'
;MTECCGPAQPCCGSTPPEYDYGPAPFLDGEVDTFAGSVPRLSTALSAEDRRGTVRVRLGIGRSDYRVKPQLYAIGQPDDTSPVLVTGNYKLTVDTVRTALAGLDVWLLVIDSRGVNVWCAAGKGTFGTAEVVRAVRDARLEQIVSHTRLVLPQLGATGVAAHEVRRQSGFSAVWGPVRIGDVPAFLEAGMKATPEMRRVEFPLAERAKLVSVELSVLWRPWVLAWLGGLLALAVALAWLAPALAVPVALLVGTLALAVVAGAVVMPLLLPVLPGRSFALKGATAGVLVLGLAAAALGAAGQMPVWGWGLVVGGSALASFVAMNFTGSSTFTSPSGVEWEMRRAIPAQLAGAVAGAGLFVAGIAMGVL
;
A
#
# COMPACT_ATOMS: atom_id res chain seq x y z
N MET A 1 0.98 -1.95 15.25
CA MET A 1 1.62 -1.30 14.07
C MET A 1 2.95 -1.94 13.68
N THR A 2 3.25 -3.15 14.19
CA THR A 2 4.56 -3.83 14.08
C THR A 2 4.64 -4.87 12.97
N GLU A 3 3.65 -4.95 12.07
CA GLU A 3 3.61 -6.00 11.02
C GLU A 3 3.67 -5.43 9.59
N CYS A 4 3.62 -4.10 9.41
CA CYS A 4 4.08 -3.48 8.16
C CYS A 4 5.62 -3.48 8.06
N CYS A 5 6.28 -3.67 9.20
CA CYS A 5 7.70 -3.95 9.31
C CYS A 5 7.83 -5.39 9.81
N GLY A 6 8.18 -6.33 8.95
CA GLY A 6 8.71 -7.62 9.41
C GLY A 6 9.90 -7.40 10.38
N PRO A 7 10.35 -8.44 11.08
CA PRO A 7 11.49 -8.33 11.99
C PRO A 7 12.65 -7.66 11.26
N ALA A 8 13.30 -6.70 11.94
CA ALA A 8 14.44 -5.96 11.44
C ALA A 8 15.59 -6.93 11.14
N GLN A 9 15.58 -7.54 9.96
CA GLN A 9 16.68 -8.34 9.45
C GLN A 9 17.75 -7.39 8.91
N PRO A 10 19.05 -7.70 9.12
CA PRO A 10 20.15 -6.84 8.69
C PRO A 10 19.97 -6.45 7.22
N CYS A 11 19.99 -5.15 6.96
CA CYS A 11 19.68 -4.56 5.66
C CYS A 11 20.84 -4.65 4.65
N CYS A 12 21.98 -5.25 5.02
CA CYS A 12 23.16 -5.33 4.17
C CYS A 12 23.86 -6.68 4.32
N GLY A 13 24.01 -7.43 3.23
CA GLY A 13 24.98 -8.53 3.12
C GLY A 13 24.56 -9.89 3.69
N SER A 14 23.35 -10.06 4.24
CA SER A 14 22.86 -11.39 4.63
C SER A 14 22.38 -12.17 3.40
N THR A 15 22.69 -13.47 3.33
CA THR A 15 22.06 -14.41 2.40
C THR A 15 20.53 -14.23 2.47
N PRO A 16 19.82 -14.08 1.34
CA PRO A 16 18.37 -14.02 1.35
C PRO A 16 17.79 -15.21 2.11
N PRO A 17 16.70 -15.03 2.86
CA PRO A 17 15.97 -16.17 3.39
C PRO A 17 15.59 -17.10 2.23
N GLU A 18 15.79 -18.40 2.40
CA GLU A 18 15.30 -19.36 1.42
C GLU A 18 13.78 -19.44 1.54
N TYR A 19 13.08 -19.05 0.47
CA TYR A 19 11.63 -19.06 0.40
C TYR A 19 11.18 -20.25 -0.45
N ASP A 20 10.12 -20.92 -0.02
CA ASP A 20 9.36 -21.80 -0.90
C ASP A 20 8.49 -20.91 -1.80
N TYR A 21 8.82 -20.85 -3.09
CA TYR A 21 8.09 -20.06 -4.08
C TYR A 21 6.84 -20.78 -4.62
N GLY A 22 6.63 -22.05 -4.23
CA GLY A 22 5.50 -22.84 -4.66
C GLY A 22 5.44 -23.07 -6.18
N PRO A 23 4.29 -23.53 -6.70
CA PRO A 23 4.11 -23.71 -8.13
C PRO A 23 4.08 -22.36 -8.86
N ALA A 24 4.61 -22.34 -10.10
CA ALA A 24 4.68 -21.16 -10.94
C ALA A 24 3.74 -21.29 -12.17
N PRO A 25 2.39 -21.25 -11.99
CA PRO A 25 1.42 -21.43 -13.08
C PRO A 25 1.41 -20.27 -14.09
N PHE A 26 2.16 -19.21 -13.81
CA PHE A 26 2.32 -18.03 -14.66
C PHE A 26 3.48 -18.17 -15.67
N LEU A 27 4.14 -19.33 -15.74
CA LEU A 27 5.14 -19.67 -16.74
C LEU A 27 4.48 -20.43 -17.89
N ASP A 28 4.83 -20.11 -19.14
CA ASP A 28 4.25 -20.72 -20.35
C ASP A 28 5.30 -21.23 -21.36
N GLY A 29 6.55 -21.34 -20.93
CA GLY A 29 7.64 -21.89 -21.71
C GLY A 29 8.98 -21.48 -21.16
N GLU A 30 10.01 -21.73 -21.95
CA GLU A 30 11.38 -21.32 -21.67
C GLU A 30 12.04 -20.80 -22.97
N VAL A 31 13.10 -20.02 -22.82
CA VAL A 31 13.94 -19.50 -23.91
C VAL A 31 15.37 -19.93 -23.62
N ASP A 32 15.96 -20.68 -24.56
CA ASP A 32 17.34 -21.13 -24.43
C ASP A 32 18.31 -19.98 -24.66
N THR A 33 19.25 -19.82 -23.73
CA THR A 33 20.33 -18.83 -23.83
C THR A 33 21.68 -19.52 -23.65
N PHE A 34 22.78 -18.82 -23.97
CA PHE A 34 24.13 -19.32 -23.70
C PHE A 34 24.40 -19.56 -22.21
N ALA A 35 23.68 -18.86 -21.32
CA ALA A 35 23.76 -19.02 -19.87
C ALA A 35 22.75 -20.07 -19.34
N GLY A 36 22.09 -20.84 -20.20
CA GLY A 36 21.09 -21.84 -19.85
C GLY A 36 19.65 -21.42 -20.17
N SER A 37 18.71 -22.31 -19.87
CA SER A 37 17.29 -22.07 -20.12
C SER A 37 16.72 -21.01 -19.18
N VAL A 38 16.02 -20.02 -19.75
CA VAL A 38 15.38 -18.92 -19.01
C VAL A 38 13.86 -19.08 -19.08
N PRO A 39 13.15 -19.14 -17.93
CA PRO A 39 11.70 -19.32 -17.94
C PRO A 39 10.96 -18.11 -18.53
N ARG A 40 9.94 -18.38 -19.33
CA ARG A 40 9.10 -17.37 -19.98
C ARG A 40 7.83 -17.12 -19.17
N LEU A 41 7.57 -15.85 -18.88
CA LEU A 41 6.36 -15.39 -18.22
C LEU A 41 5.22 -15.28 -19.21
N SER A 42 4.06 -15.84 -18.84
CA SER A 42 2.84 -15.58 -19.59
C SER A 42 2.37 -14.14 -19.39
N THR A 43 1.96 -13.48 -20.46
CA THR A 43 1.44 -12.10 -20.41
C THR A 43 -0.05 -12.06 -20.06
N ALA A 44 -0.75 -13.19 -20.22
CA ALA A 44 -2.15 -13.33 -19.84
C ALA A 44 -2.29 -13.71 -18.36
N LEU A 45 -3.14 -12.97 -17.63
CA LEU A 45 -3.43 -13.28 -16.24
C LEU A 45 -4.47 -14.40 -16.13
N SER A 46 -4.11 -15.48 -15.45
CA SER A 46 -5.01 -16.58 -15.13
C SER A 46 -6.10 -16.17 -14.13
N ALA A 47 -7.13 -16.99 -13.97
CA ALA A 47 -8.12 -16.79 -12.92
C ALA A 47 -7.51 -16.83 -11.51
N GLU A 48 -6.47 -17.65 -11.31
CA GLU A 48 -5.73 -17.73 -10.04
C GLU A 48 -4.96 -16.44 -9.76
N ASP A 49 -4.31 -15.85 -10.76
CA ASP A 49 -3.62 -14.55 -10.63
C ASP A 49 -4.59 -13.43 -10.22
N ARG A 50 -5.77 -13.41 -10.83
CA ARG A 50 -6.84 -12.44 -10.50
C ARG A 50 -7.35 -12.64 -9.08
N ARG A 51 -7.60 -13.88 -8.66
CA ARG A 51 -8.00 -14.21 -7.28
C ARG A 51 -6.91 -13.86 -6.28
N GLY A 52 -5.65 -14.11 -6.62
CA GLY A 52 -4.48 -13.73 -5.82
C GLY A 52 -4.39 -12.22 -5.65
N THR A 53 -4.57 -11.46 -6.73
CA THR A 53 -4.61 -9.99 -6.71
C THR A 53 -5.69 -9.45 -5.76
N VAL A 54 -6.90 -10.00 -5.83
CA VAL A 54 -7.99 -9.60 -4.92
C VAL A 54 -7.61 -9.93 -3.48
N ARG A 55 -7.16 -11.16 -3.22
CA ARG A 55 -6.75 -11.64 -1.88
C ARG A 55 -5.72 -10.71 -1.23
N VAL A 56 -4.64 -10.37 -1.93
CA VAL A 56 -3.56 -9.54 -1.36
C VAL A 56 -3.94 -8.06 -1.23
N ARG A 57 -4.82 -7.55 -2.09
CA ARG A 57 -5.41 -6.19 -1.96
C ARG A 57 -6.34 -6.07 -0.77
N LEU A 58 -6.81 -7.20 -0.27
CA LEU A 58 -7.56 -7.32 0.96
C LEU A 58 -6.68 -7.74 2.15
N GLY A 59 -5.35 -7.66 2.02
CA GLY A 59 -4.40 -7.93 3.09
C GLY A 59 -4.17 -9.40 3.45
N ILE A 60 -4.87 -10.35 2.81
CA ILE A 60 -4.74 -11.78 3.08
C ILE A 60 -3.51 -12.33 2.34
N GLY A 61 -2.56 -12.94 3.08
CA GLY A 61 -1.37 -13.57 2.50
C GLY A 61 -0.42 -12.61 1.77
N ARG A 62 -0.57 -11.29 1.99
CA ARG A 62 0.22 -10.27 1.28
C ARG A 62 1.72 -10.39 1.52
N SER A 63 2.12 -10.75 2.74
CA SER A 63 3.52 -10.85 3.16
C SER A 63 4.28 -11.99 2.50
N ASP A 64 3.62 -12.87 1.76
CA ASP A 64 4.23 -14.04 1.11
C ASP A 64 3.87 -14.17 -0.37
N TYR A 65 3.41 -13.07 -0.98
CA TYR A 65 3.00 -13.08 -2.39
C TYR A 65 4.18 -12.71 -3.31
N ARG A 66 5.03 -13.69 -3.62
CA ARG A 66 6.33 -13.50 -4.26
C ARG A 66 6.52 -14.33 -5.52
N VAL A 67 7.46 -13.91 -6.36
CA VAL A 67 7.98 -14.67 -7.51
C VAL A 67 9.45 -15.01 -7.23
N LYS A 68 9.97 -16.13 -7.74
CA LYS A 68 11.38 -16.49 -7.58
C LYS A 68 12.27 -15.43 -8.25
N PRO A 69 13.22 -14.79 -7.54
CA PRO A 69 14.19 -13.87 -8.13
C PRO A 69 15.10 -14.61 -9.11
N GLN A 70 15.05 -14.21 -10.38
CA GLN A 70 15.90 -14.71 -11.47
C GLN A 70 15.61 -13.87 -12.72
N LEU A 71 16.29 -14.21 -13.82
CA LEU A 71 15.93 -13.70 -15.15
C LEU A 71 14.69 -14.42 -15.67
N TYR A 72 13.80 -13.68 -16.31
CA TYR A 72 12.66 -14.21 -17.04
C TYR A 72 12.61 -13.62 -18.44
N ALA A 73 12.04 -14.36 -19.38
CA ALA A 73 11.67 -13.87 -20.70
C ALA A 73 10.22 -13.37 -20.72
N ILE A 74 9.95 -12.30 -21.46
CA ILE A 74 8.63 -11.93 -21.96
C ILE A 74 8.73 -11.96 -23.48
N GLY A 75 7.83 -12.68 -24.15
CA GLY A 75 7.93 -12.90 -25.59
C GLY A 75 9.06 -13.86 -25.96
N GLN A 76 9.79 -13.55 -27.02
CA GLN A 76 10.97 -14.27 -27.51
C GLN A 76 12.17 -13.31 -27.63
N PRO A 77 12.73 -12.86 -26.49
CA PRO A 77 13.86 -11.94 -26.50
C PRO A 77 15.13 -12.59 -27.07
N ASP A 78 15.88 -11.77 -27.80
CA ASP A 78 17.21 -12.08 -28.33
C ASP A 78 18.31 -11.34 -27.55
N ASP A 79 19.55 -11.39 -28.05
CA ASP A 79 20.70 -10.74 -27.42
C ASP A 79 20.70 -9.21 -27.52
N THR A 80 19.86 -8.62 -28.38
CA THR A 80 19.71 -7.17 -28.52
C THR A 80 18.53 -6.60 -27.72
N SER A 81 17.65 -7.49 -27.25
CA SER A 81 16.42 -7.16 -26.53
C SER A 81 16.70 -6.46 -25.19
N PRO A 82 15.89 -5.46 -24.80
CA PRO A 82 16.14 -4.68 -23.61
C PRO A 82 16.03 -5.51 -22.33
N VAL A 83 16.85 -5.16 -21.34
CA VAL A 83 16.79 -5.75 -19.99
C VAL A 83 16.10 -4.78 -19.03
N LEU A 84 14.93 -5.15 -18.54
CA LEU A 84 14.16 -4.41 -17.54
C LEU A 84 14.35 -5.04 -16.17
N VAL A 85 14.41 -4.21 -15.13
CA VAL A 85 14.57 -4.67 -13.75
C VAL A 85 13.29 -4.43 -12.97
N THR A 86 12.88 -5.38 -12.14
CA THR A 86 11.73 -5.23 -11.24
C THR A 86 11.94 -5.96 -9.91
N GLY A 87 11.07 -5.71 -8.93
CA GLY A 87 11.07 -6.43 -7.66
C GLY A 87 10.20 -7.70 -7.72
N ASN A 88 10.54 -8.69 -6.89
CA ASN A 88 9.85 -9.97 -6.81
C ASN A 88 8.46 -10.00 -6.15
N TYR A 89 7.86 -8.85 -5.82
CA TYR A 89 6.47 -8.83 -5.37
C TYR A 89 5.55 -9.25 -6.51
N LYS A 90 4.79 -10.35 -6.36
CA LYS A 90 4.07 -10.96 -7.48
C LYS A 90 3.04 -10.03 -8.12
N LEU A 91 2.39 -9.17 -7.34
CA LEU A 91 1.47 -8.16 -7.90
C LEU A 91 2.20 -7.15 -8.82
N THR A 92 3.46 -6.81 -8.52
CA THR A 92 4.30 -5.99 -9.39
C THR A 92 4.63 -6.76 -10.67
N VAL A 93 5.08 -8.01 -10.55
CA VAL A 93 5.43 -8.85 -11.70
C VAL A 93 4.22 -9.07 -12.63
N ASP A 94 3.04 -9.33 -12.07
CA ASP A 94 1.79 -9.46 -12.83
C ASP A 94 1.44 -8.17 -13.59
N THR A 95 1.65 -7.01 -12.97
CA THR A 95 1.45 -5.72 -13.63
C THR A 95 2.46 -5.51 -14.75
N VAL A 96 3.72 -5.92 -14.55
CA VAL A 96 4.79 -5.79 -15.54
C VAL A 96 4.58 -6.71 -16.74
N ARG A 97 4.38 -8.02 -16.53
CA ARG A 97 4.19 -8.98 -17.62
C ARG A 97 2.95 -8.69 -18.46
N THR A 98 1.89 -8.13 -17.85
CA THR A 98 0.68 -7.73 -18.57
C THR A 98 0.93 -6.49 -19.43
N ALA A 99 1.63 -5.48 -18.89
CA ALA A 99 1.87 -4.22 -19.60
C ALA A 99 2.88 -4.35 -20.75
N LEU A 100 3.74 -5.36 -20.72
CA LEU A 100 4.73 -5.65 -21.75
C LEU A 100 4.25 -6.72 -22.74
N ALA A 101 2.95 -7.01 -22.77
CA ALA A 101 2.37 -7.94 -23.74
C ALA A 101 2.66 -7.49 -25.18
N GLY A 102 3.21 -8.40 -25.99
CA GLY A 102 3.59 -8.13 -27.37
C GLY A 102 4.99 -7.55 -27.56
N LEU A 103 5.79 -7.45 -26.50
CA LEU A 103 7.20 -7.09 -26.57
C LEU A 103 8.10 -8.30 -26.28
N ASP A 104 9.33 -8.24 -26.79
CA ASP A 104 10.38 -9.20 -26.53
C ASP A 104 11.41 -8.57 -25.58
N VAL A 105 11.38 -9.01 -24.31
CA VAL A 105 12.09 -8.34 -23.21
C VAL A 105 12.67 -9.34 -22.22
N TRP A 106 13.89 -9.07 -21.77
CA TRP A 106 14.48 -9.73 -20.59
C TRP A 106 14.03 -9.02 -19.32
N LEU A 107 13.34 -9.72 -18.41
CA LEU A 107 12.90 -9.20 -17.13
C LEU A 107 13.75 -9.77 -15.98
N LEU A 108 14.66 -8.94 -15.46
CA LEU A 108 15.47 -9.26 -14.28
C LEU A 108 14.66 -8.98 -13.01
N VAL A 109 14.16 -10.04 -12.37
CA VAL A 109 13.41 -9.96 -11.11
C VAL A 109 14.36 -10.07 -9.93
N ILE A 110 14.51 -9.00 -9.15
CA ILE A 110 15.38 -8.97 -7.97
C ILE A 110 14.60 -9.25 -6.68
N ASP A 111 15.30 -9.74 -5.66
CA ASP A 111 14.68 -10.03 -4.36
C ASP A 111 14.38 -8.75 -3.56
N SER A 112 13.15 -8.29 -3.69
CA SER A 112 12.58 -7.17 -2.91
C SER A 112 11.92 -7.61 -1.60
N ARG A 113 12.11 -8.88 -1.18
CA ARG A 113 11.41 -9.53 -0.06
C ARG A 113 9.89 -9.52 -0.19
N GLY A 114 9.36 -9.47 -1.42
CA GLY A 114 7.92 -9.38 -1.67
C GLY A 114 7.32 -8.01 -1.37
N VAL A 115 8.10 -6.95 -1.50
CA VAL A 115 7.65 -5.56 -1.31
C VAL A 115 7.66 -4.83 -2.67
N ASN A 116 6.71 -3.92 -2.89
CA ASN A 116 6.72 -3.12 -4.13
C ASN A 116 8.02 -2.32 -4.29
N VAL A 117 8.37 -1.95 -5.53
CA VAL A 117 9.63 -1.28 -5.88
C VAL A 117 9.91 -0.04 -5.02
N TRP A 118 8.94 0.85 -4.86
CA TRP A 118 9.16 2.12 -4.17
C TRP A 118 9.42 1.92 -2.68
N CYS A 119 8.58 1.12 -2.01
CA CYS A 119 8.77 0.80 -0.61
C CYS A 119 10.06 -0.01 -0.38
N ALA A 120 10.39 -0.93 -1.29
CA ALA A 120 11.61 -1.73 -1.21
C ALA A 120 12.87 -0.87 -1.39
N ALA A 121 12.85 0.12 -2.29
CA ALA A 121 13.96 1.05 -2.49
C ALA A 121 14.20 1.92 -1.26
N GLY A 122 13.12 2.42 -0.64
CA GLY A 122 13.22 3.17 0.62
C GLY A 122 13.70 2.32 1.81
N LYS A 123 13.46 1.00 1.78
CA LYS A 123 13.90 0.04 2.82
C LYS A 123 15.27 -0.59 2.53
N GLY A 124 15.87 -0.31 1.37
CA GLY A 124 17.14 -0.90 0.95
C GLY A 124 17.07 -2.35 0.44
N THR A 125 15.86 -2.92 0.23
CA THR A 125 15.70 -4.27 -0.36
C THR A 125 15.50 -4.22 -1.88
N PHE A 126 15.41 -3.03 -2.47
CA PHE A 126 15.60 -2.79 -3.90
C PHE A 126 16.78 -1.82 -4.03
N GLY A 127 17.98 -2.35 -3.87
CA GLY A 127 19.21 -1.55 -3.77
C GLY A 127 20.26 -1.93 -4.80
N THR A 128 21.35 -1.16 -4.80
CA THR A 128 22.50 -1.41 -5.68
C THR A 128 23.03 -2.84 -5.56
N ALA A 129 23.16 -3.35 -4.33
CA ALA A 129 23.71 -4.67 -4.07
C ALA A 129 22.82 -5.76 -4.68
N GLU A 130 21.51 -5.65 -4.53
CA GLU A 130 20.53 -6.59 -5.09
C GLU A 130 20.56 -6.58 -6.62
N VAL A 131 20.68 -5.41 -7.24
CA VAL A 131 20.79 -5.29 -8.70
C VAL A 131 22.09 -5.92 -9.19
N VAL A 132 23.24 -5.57 -8.59
CA VAL A 132 24.55 -6.11 -8.98
C VAL A 132 24.59 -7.63 -8.82
N ARG A 133 24.07 -8.14 -7.70
CA ARG A 133 23.98 -9.59 -7.46
C ARG A 133 23.12 -10.26 -8.54
N ALA A 134 21.93 -9.74 -8.81
CA ALA A 134 21.04 -10.32 -9.81
C ALA A 134 21.64 -10.33 -11.22
N VAL A 135 22.39 -9.28 -11.60
CA VAL A 135 23.11 -9.23 -12.89
C VAL A 135 24.14 -10.36 -12.99
N ARG A 136 24.90 -10.60 -11.91
CA ARG A 136 25.92 -11.66 -11.85
C ARG A 136 25.32 -13.05 -11.84
N ASP A 137 24.30 -13.27 -10.99
CA ASP A 137 23.62 -14.56 -10.86
C ASP A 137 22.96 -14.98 -12.18
N ALA A 138 22.38 -14.01 -12.91
CA ALA A 138 21.78 -14.23 -14.22
C ALA A 138 22.82 -14.35 -15.35
N ARG A 139 24.11 -14.08 -15.11
CA ARG A 139 25.18 -14.05 -16.12
C ARG A 139 24.80 -13.22 -17.35
N LEU A 140 24.21 -12.04 -17.15
CA LEU A 140 23.62 -11.23 -18.24
C LEU A 140 24.61 -10.90 -19.36
N GLU A 141 25.89 -10.77 -19.06
CA GLU A 141 26.95 -10.55 -20.04
C GLU A 141 27.08 -11.65 -21.10
N GLN A 142 26.53 -12.85 -20.84
CA GLN A 142 26.51 -13.98 -21.78
C GLN A 142 25.18 -14.06 -22.56
N ILE A 143 24.16 -13.29 -22.14
CA ILE A 143 22.81 -13.35 -22.70
C ILE A 143 22.54 -12.17 -23.65
N VAL A 144 23.03 -10.98 -23.31
CA VAL A 144 22.81 -9.77 -24.11
C VAL A 144 24.12 -9.17 -24.63
N SER A 145 24.06 -8.61 -25.83
CA SER A 145 25.19 -7.95 -26.52
C SER A 145 25.47 -6.52 -26.04
N HIS A 146 24.65 -6.00 -25.11
CA HIS A 146 24.73 -4.64 -24.58
C HIS A 146 24.84 -4.61 -23.06
N THR A 147 25.25 -3.47 -22.51
CA THR A 147 25.45 -3.29 -21.06
C THR A 147 24.49 -2.25 -20.46
N ARG A 148 23.19 -2.39 -20.73
CA ARG A 148 22.15 -1.42 -20.33
C ARG A 148 21.03 -2.12 -19.57
N LEU A 149 20.63 -1.54 -18.44
CA LEU A 149 19.51 -1.99 -17.61
C LEU A 149 18.49 -0.85 -17.51
N VAL A 150 17.22 -1.15 -17.76
CA VAL A 150 16.11 -0.22 -17.55
C VAL A 150 15.56 -0.44 -16.14
N LEU A 151 15.83 0.51 -15.24
CA LEU A 151 15.36 0.50 -13.87
C LEU A 151 14.08 1.34 -13.72
N PRO A 152 13.15 0.96 -12.83
CA PRO A 152 11.95 1.74 -12.55
C PRO A 152 12.32 3.06 -11.85
N GLN A 153 11.68 4.16 -12.24
CA GLN A 153 11.98 5.50 -11.71
C GLN A 153 11.93 5.56 -10.17
N LEU A 154 10.94 4.90 -9.56
CA LEU A 154 10.75 4.91 -8.10
C LEU A 154 11.76 4.04 -7.34
N GLY A 155 12.65 3.34 -8.05
CA GLY A 155 13.80 2.63 -7.47
C GLY A 155 15.02 3.54 -7.21
N ALA A 156 15.01 4.78 -7.70
CA ALA A 156 16.16 5.69 -7.66
C ALA A 156 16.66 6.05 -6.25
N THR A 157 15.80 5.94 -5.24
CA THR A 157 16.20 6.20 -3.85
C THR A 157 17.03 5.08 -3.24
N GLY A 158 16.99 3.87 -3.81
CA GLY A 158 17.73 2.70 -3.32
C GLY A 158 18.95 2.30 -4.16
N VAL A 159 18.99 2.70 -5.44
CA VAL A 159 20.01 2.25 -6.38
C VAL A 159 20.91 3.40 -6.83
N ALA A 160 22.20 3.27 -6.57
CA ALA A 160 23.24 4.16 -7.06
C ALA A 160 23.74 3.71 -8.45
N ALA A 161 23.27 4.37 -9.51
CA ALA A 161 23.56 3.99 -10.90
C ALA A 161 25.08 3.89 -11.22
N HIS A 162 25.89 4.81 -10.68
CA HIS A 162 27.33 4.80 -10.87
C HIS A 162 28.01 3.59 -10.21
N GLU A 163 27.46 3.12 -9.09
CA GLU A 163 27.92 1.93 -8.38
C GLU A 163 27.55 0.65 -9.13
N VAL A 164 26.33 0.57 -9.66
CA VAL A 164 25.91 -0.53 -10.54
C VAL A 164 26.87 -0.67 -11.71
N ARG A 165 27.20 0.43 -12.40
CA ARG A 165 28.16 0.40 -13.51
C ARG A 165 29.56 -0.04 -13.06
N ARG A 166 30.05 0.47 -11.93
CA ARG A 166 31.38 0.12 -11.43
C ARG A 166 31.50 -1.37 -11.04
N GLN A 167 30.48 -1.94 -10.41
CA GLN A 167 30.55 -3.31 -9.88
C GLN A 167 30.08 -4.40 -10.86
N SER A 168 29.14 -4.09 -11.75
CA SER A 168 28.55 -5.08 -12.66
C SER A 168 28.94 -4.88 -14.12
N GLY A 169 29.50 -3.73 -14.48
CA GLY A 169 29.71 -3.37 -15.88
C GLY A 169 28.43 -2.97 -16.61
N PHE A 170 27.24 -2.99 -16.00
CA PHE A 170 25.99 -2.54 -16.62
C PHE A 170 25.63 -1.10 -16.27
N SER A 171 25.20 -0.32 -17.26
CA SER A 171 24.72 1.05 -17.09
C SER A 171 23.23 1.07 -16.81
N ALA A 172 22.83 1.79 -15.75
CA ALA A 172 21.44 1.98 -15.37
C ALA A 172 20.81 3.15 -16.14
N VAL A 173 19.70 2.89 -16.83
CA VAL A 173 18.82 3.89 -17.44
C VAL A 173 17.51 3.91 -16.68
N TRP A 174 17.07 5.10 -16.27
CA TRP A 174 15.80 5.25 -15.56
C TRP A 174 14.63 5.26 -16.55
N GLY A 175 13.81 4.22 -16.48
CA GLY A 175 12.54 4.12 -17.18
C GLY A 175 11.44 5.02 -16.57
N PRO A 176 10.21 4.93 -17.08
CA PRO A 176 9.06 5.71 -16.61
C PRO A 176 8.59 5.29 -15.21
N VAL A 177 7.72 6.13 -14.61
CA VAL A 177 7.00 5.81 -13.36
C VAL A 177 5.96 4.73 -13.61
N ARG A 178 5.20 4.83 -14.71
CA ARG A 178 4.16 3.86 -15.08
C ARG A 178 4.72 2.85 -16.05
N ILE A 179 4.46 1.58 -15.78
CA ILE A 179 4.92 0.50 -16.65
C ILE A 179 4.25 0.52 -18.03
N GLY A 180 3.03 1.06 -18.13
CA GLY A 180 2.33 1.23 -19.41
C GLY A 180 3.01 2.21 -20.38
N ASP A 181 3.91 3.07 -19.88
CA ASP A 181 4.67 4.01 -20.70
C ASP A 181 5.95 3.40 -21.27
N VAL A 182 6.33 2.19 -20.83
CA VAL A 182 7.57 1.53 -21.25
C VAL A 182 7.65 1.28 -22.76
N PRO A 183 6.59 0.80 -23.44
CA PRO A 183 6.64 0.61 -24.90
C PRO A 183 7.04 1.91 -25.64
N ALA A 184 6.33 3.01 -25.36
CA ALA A 184 6.63 4.32 -25.95
C ALA A 184 8.02 4.84 -25.55
N PHE A 185 8.46 4.58 -24.31
CA PHE A 185 9.81 4.93 -23.85
C PHE A 185 10.91 4.18 -24.62
N LEU A 186 10.70 2.89 -24.91
CA LEU A 186 11.64 2.07 -25.68
C LEU A 186 11.70 2.53 -27.15
N GLU A 187 10.54 2.78 -27.77
CA GLU A 187 10.43 3.34 -29.13
C GLU A 187 11.13 4.70 -29.25
N ALA A 188 11.05 5.54 -28.21
CA ALA A 188 11.72 6.83 -28.14
C ALA A 188 13.24 6.74 -27.86
N GLY A 189 13.84 5.54 -27.93
CA GLY A 189 15.26 5.32 -27.68
C GLY A 189 15.64 5.51 -26.22
N MET A 190 14.76 5.07 -25.30
CA MET A 190 14.95 5.16 -23.84
C MET A 190 15.05 6.59 -23.30
N LYS A 191 14.32 7.53 -23.93
CA LYS A 191 14.20 8.93 -23.50
C LYS A 191 12.82 9.16 -22.89
N ALA A 192 12.75 9.25 -21.55
CA ALA A 192 11.49 9.51 -20.87
C ALA A 192 11.08 10.97 -20.99
N THR A 193 9.81 11.22 -21.30
CA THR A 193 9.24 12.57 -21.30
C THR A 193 9.03 13.09 -19.86
N PRO A 194 8.82 14.40 -19.65
CA PRO A 194 8.48 14.94 -18.34
C PRO A 194 7.23 14.31 -17.71
N GLU A 195 6.25 13.92 -18.53
CA GLU A 195 4.99 13.30 -18.09
C GLU A 195 5.25 11.90 -17.52
N MET A 196 6.08 11.09 -18.20
CA MET A 196 6.49 9.75 -17.76
C MET A 196 7.23 9.75 -16.40
N ARG A 197 7.77 10.91 -15.98
CA ARG A 197 8.47 11.10 -14.70
C ARG A 197 7.54 11.50 -13.56
N ARG A 198 6.28 11.84 -13.83
CA ARG A 198 5.33 12.35 -12.82
C ARG A 198 4.52 11.21 -12.21
N VAL A 199 4.40 11.23 -10.88
CA VAL A 199 3.45 10.36 -10.16
C VAL A 199 2.11 11.05 -10.12
N GLU A 200 1.17 10.58 -10.92
CA GLU A 200 -0.23 10.97 -10.79
C GLU A 200 -0.87 10.21 -9.62
N PHE A 201 -1.71 10.87 -8.82
CA PHE A 201 -2.43 10.21 -7.72
C PHE A 201 -3.95 10.42 -7.82
N PRO A 202 -4.57 9.92 -8.90
CA PRO A 202 -5.99 10.14 -9.18
C PRO A 202 -6.89 9.39 -8.19
N LEU A 203 -8.19 9.71 -8.22
CA LEU A 203 -9.19 9.13 -7.32
C LEU A 203 -9.19 7.59 -7.36
N ALA A 204 -9.07 6.99 -8.55
CA ALA A 204 -9.07 5.54 -8.71
C ALA A 204 -7.90 4.85 -8.00
N GLU A 205 -6.72 5.49 -7.93
CA GLU A 205 -5.57 4.93 -7.23
C GLU A 205 -5.71 5.06 -5.72
N ARG A 206 -6.27 6.18 -5.26
CA ARG A 206 -6.63 6.38 -3.86
C ARG A 206 -7.67 5.35 -3.40
N ALA A 207 -8.70 5.11 -4.21
CA ALA A 207 -9.71 4.09 -3.94
C ALA A 207 -9.13 2.67 -3.86
N LYS A 208 -8.16 2.33 -4.72
CA LYS A 208 -7.46 1.03 -4.66
C LYS A 208 -6.71 0.81 -3.35
N LEU A 209 -6.23 1.87 -2.70
CA LEU A 209 -5.52 1.79 -1.42
C LEU A 209 -6.47 1.66 -0.24
N VAL A 210 -7.68 2.22 -0.32
CA VAL A 210 -8.71 2.09 0.72
C VAL A 210 -8.98 0.62 1.07
N SER A 211 -9.02 -0.29 0.09
CA SER A 211 -9.24 -1.72 0.35
C SER A 211 -8.15 -2.34 1.22
N VAL A 212 -6.90 -1.91 1.01
CA VAL A 212 -5.74 -2.39 1.78
C VAL A 212 -5.80 -1.83 3.19
N GLU A 213 -6.17 -0.56 3.37
CA GLU A 213 -6.32 0.04 4.70
C GLU A 213 -7.44 -0.65 5.51
N LEU A 214 -8.57 -0.95 4.87
CA LEU A 214 -9.68 -1.66 5.51
C LEU A 214 -9.38 -3.12 5.85
N SER A 215 -8.34 -3.72 5.27
CA SER A 215 -7.93 -5.09 5.60
C SER A 215 -7.55 -5.27 7.07
N VAL A 216 -7.20 -4.18 7.77
CA VAL A 216 -6.94 -4.21 9.21
C VAL A 216 -8.16 -4.69 10.00
N LEU A 217 -9.37 -4.45 9.49
CA LEU A 217 -10.62 -4.84 10.14
C LEU A 217 -10.82 -6.35 10.20
N TRP A 218 -10.14 -7.10 9.33
CA TRP A 218 -10.25 -8.56 9.26
C TRP A 218 -9.28 -9.26 10.20
N ARG A 219 -8.45 -8.51 10.93
CA ARG A 219 -7.57 -9.09 11.94
C ARG A 219 -8.44 -9.77 13.02
N PRO A 220 -8.13 -11.01 13.43
CA PRO A 220 -8.98 -11.76 14.37
C PRO A 220 -9.26 -11.00 15.67
N TRP A 221 -8.27 -10.28 16.20
CA TRP A 221 -8.46 -9.48 17.40
C TRP A 221 -9.40 -8.29 17.17
N VAL A 222 -9.36 -7.62 16.00
CA VAL A 222 -10.32 -6.53 15.68
C VAL A 222 -11.74 -7.09 15.58
N LEU A 223 -11.90 -8.24 14.91
CA LEU A 223 -13.20 -8.91 14.81
C LEU A 223 -13.72 -9.33 16.20
N ALA A 224 -12.86 -9.83 17.08
CA ALA A 224 -13.22 -10.16 18.45
C ALA A 224 -13.65 -8.91 19.25
N TRP A 225 -12.95 -7.79 19.10
CA TRP A 225 -13.33 -6.51 19.70
C TRP A 225 -14.67 -5.98 19.18
N LEU A 226 -14.89 -6.00 17.87
CA LEU A 226 -16.16 -5.60 17.26
C LEU A 226 -17.31 -6.51 17.69
N GLY A 227 -17.08 -7.82 17.72
CA GLY A 227 -18.06 -8.81 18.21
C GLY A 227 -18.38 -8.62 19.69
N GLY A 228 -17.37 -8.34 20.52
CA GLY A 228 -17.55 -8.02 21.94
C GLY A 228 -18.34 -6.73 22.17
N LEU A 229 -18.08 -5.67 21.39
CA LEU A 229 -18.85 -4.42 21.43
C LEU A 229 -20.31 -4.64 21.02
N LEU A 230 -20.55 -5.44 19.98
CA LEU A 230 -21.90 -5.78 19.54
C LEU A 230 -22.64 -6.62 20.59
N ALA A 231 -21.98 -7.63 21.17
CA ALA A 231 -22.56 -8.46 22.23
C ALA A 231 -22.89 -7.63 23.48
N LEU A 232 -22.01 -6.72 23.87
CA LEU A 232 -22.25 -5.77 24.95
C LEU A 232 -23.43 -4.85 24.63
N ALA A 233 -23.53 -4.33 23.40
CA ALA A 233 -24.64 -3.49 22.98
C ALA A 233 -25.98 -4.22 23.04
N VAL A 234 -26.03 -5.47 22.58
CA VAL A 234 -27.22 -6.31 22.68
C VAL A 234 -27.55 -6.58 24.15
N ALA A 235 -26.59 -7.00 24.97
CA ALA A 235 -26.83 -7.26 26.39
C ALA A 235 -27.37 -6.03 27.13
N LEU A 236 -26.80 -4.85 26.88
CA LEU A 236 -27.27 -3.59 27.47
C LEU A 236 -28.66 -3.21 26.98
N ALA A 237 -29.01 -3.45 25.72
CA ALA A 237 -30.35 -3.19 25.22
C ALA A 237 -31.42 -4.04 25.92
N TRP A 238 -31.07 -5.26 26.35
CA TRP A 238 -31.96 -6.14 27.11
C TRP A 238 -32.01 -5.80 28.60
N LEU A 239 -30.86 -5.54 29.22
CA LEU A 239 -30.75 -5.33 30.68
C LEU A 239 -31.06 -3.89 31.11
N ALA A 240 -30.82 -2.92 30.24
CA ALA A 240 -31.02 -1.49 30.49
C ALA A 240 -31.52 -0.79 29.21
N PRO A 241 -32.81 -0.93 28.84
CA PRO A 241 -33.35 -0.42 27.57
C PRO A 241 -33.12 1.09 27.35
N ALA A 242 -33.03 1.87 28.43
CA ALA A 242 -32.68 3.30 28.37
C ALA A 242 -31.31 3.58 27.73
N LEU A 243 -30.38 2.62 27.77
CA LEU A 243 -29.04 2.71 27.17
C LEU A 243 -28.99 2.19 25.73
N ALA A 244 -30.06 1.56 25.22
CA ALA A 244 -30.06 0.96 23.88
C ALA A 244 -29.77 1.99 22.78
N VAL A 245 -30.46 3.14 22.80
CA VAL A 245 -30.27 4.22 21.82
C VAL A 245 -28.89 4.87 21.93
N PRO A 246 -28.40 5.27 23.12
CA PRO A 246 -27.02 5.77 23.28
C PRO A 246 -25.96 4.81 22.76
N VAL A 247 -26.05 3.52 23.09
CA VAL A 247 -25.07 2.53 22.65
C VAL A 247 -25.14 2.29 21.14
N ALA A 248 -26.34 2.22 20.56
CA ALA A 248 -26.50 2.12 19.12
C ALA A 248 -25.89 3.32 18.37
N LEU A 249 -26.11 4.54 18.87
CA LEU A 249 -25.52 5.76 18.30
C LEU A 249 -24.00 5.82 18.49
N LEU A 250 -23.47 5.31 19.60
CA LEU A 250 -22.02 5.16 19.80
C LEU A 250 -21.43 4.19 18.75
N VAL A 251 -22.00 3.00 18.59
CA VAL A 251 -21.54 2.01 17.60
C VAL A 251 -21.60 2.58 16.18
N GLY A 252 -22.72 3.23 15.83
CA GLY A 252 -22.88 3.92 14.54
C GLY A 252 -21.84 5.03 14.32
N THR A 253 -21.55 5.83 15.35
CA THR A 253 -20.52 6.87 15.32
C THR A 253 -19.14 6.28 15.09
N LEU A 254 -18.78 5.20 15.80
CA LEU A 254 -17.49 4.53 15.63
C LEU A 254 -17.33 3.99 14.19
N ALA A 255 -18.38 3.38 13.64
CA ALA A 255 -18.39 2.91 12.25
C ALA A 255 -18.23 4.07 11.25
N LEU A 256 -19.00 5.15 11.42
CA LEU A 256 -18.89 6.34 10.57
C LEU A 256 -17.53 7.04 10.69
N ALA A 257 -16.92 7.06 11.88
CA ALA A 257 -15.58 7.61 12.09
C ALA A 257 -14.51 6.80 11.34
N VAL A 258 -14.61 5.46 11.37
CA VAL A 258 -13.74 4.58 10.56
C VAL A 258 -13.93 4.85 9.08
N VAL A 259 -15.18 4.96 8.60
CA VAL A 259 -15.46 5.32 7.19
C VAL A 259 -14.91 6.69 6.84
N ALA A 260 -15.05 7.68 7.73
CA ALA A 260 -14.54 9.03 7.51
C ALA A 260 -13.01 9.05 7.37
N GLY A 261 -12.29 8.38 8.27
CA GLY A 261 -10.83 8.33 8.28
C GLY A 261 -10.23 7.40 7.21
N ALA A 262 -10.80 6.21 7.00
CA ALA A 262 -10.24 5.19 6.11
C ALA A 262 -10.73 5.29 4.66
N VAL A 263 -11.91 5.89 4.41
CA VAL A 263 -12.53 5.96 3.08
C VAL A 263 -12.64 7.40 2.60
N VAL A 264 -13.37 8.25 3.34
CA VAL A 264 -13.69 9.61 2.89
C VAL A 264 -12.42 10.48 2.80
N MET A 265 -11.54 10.42 3.81
CA MET A 265 -10.32 11.21 3.83
C MET A 265 -9.40 10.89 2.64
N PRO A 266 -9.04 9.62 2.33
CA PRO A 266 -8.25 9.31 1.13
C PRO A 266 -8.92 9.74 -0.18
N LEU A 267 -10.23 9.55 -0.31
CA LEU A 267 -10.96 9.91 -1.54
C LEU A 267 -11.07 11.44 -1.73
N LEU A 268 -11.09 12.22 -0.65
CA LEU A 268 -11.12 13.68 -0.69
C LEU A 268 -9.76 14.33 -0.41
N LEU A 269 -8.68 13.54 -0.40
CA LEU A 269 -7.34 13.98 0.01
C LEU A 269 -6.88 15.32 -0.61
N PRO A 270 -7.05 15.60 -1.92
CA PRO A 270 -6.64 16.87 -2.53
C PRO A 270 -7.49 18.07 -2.12
N VAL A 271 -8.74 17.85 -1.73
CA VAL A 271 -9.73 18.89 -1.42
C VAL A 271 -9.69 19.27 0.06
N LEU A 272 -9.34 18.31 0.93
CA LEU A 272 -9.30 18.55 2.37
C LEU A 272 -8.14 19.50 2.75
N PRO A 273 -8.39 20.45 3.67
CA PRO A 273 -7.45 21.52 3.99
C PRO A 273 -6.20 21.02 4.70
N GLY A 274 -5.10 21.75 4.50
CA GLY A 274 -3.82 21.51 5.16
C GLY A 274 -2.98 20.37 4.55
N ARG A 275 -1.84 20.09 5.18
CA ARG A 275 -0.91 19.02 4.78
C ARG A 275 -0.95 17.80 5.71
N SER A 276 -1.38 18.00 6.96
CA SER A 276 -1.46 16.96 7.99
C SER A 276 -2.60 15.98 7.71
N PHE A 277 -2.30 14.68 7.76
CA PHE A 277 -3.29 13.61 7.72
C PHE A 277 -4.22 13.63 8.92
N ALA A 278 -3.70 13.97 10.10
CA ALA A 278 -4.50 14.12 11.31
C ALA A 278 -5.57 15.22 11.14
N LEU A 279 -5.19 16.39 10.61
CA LEU A 279 -6.14 17.48 10.36
C LEU A 279 -7.17 17.11 9.29
N LYS A 280 -6.72 16.48 8.19
CA LYS A 280 -7.63 16.02 7.13
C LYS A 280 -8.60 14.96 7.63
N GLY A 281 -8.14 14.02 8.46
CA GLY A 281 -8.98 13.01 9.09
C GLY A 281 -9.97 13.59 10.08
N ALA A 282 -9.56 14.56 10.90
CA ALA A 282 -10.47 15.28 11.78
C ALA A 282 -11.53 16.05 10.98
N THR A 283 -11.12 16.72 9.91
CA THR A 283 -12.03 17.45 9.02
C THR A 283 -13.04 16.50 8.36
N ALA A 284 -12.58 15.36 7.83
CA ALA A 284 -13.47 14.33 7.28
C ALA A 284 -14.42 13.77 8.35
N GLY A 285 -13.92 13.55 9.57
CA GLY A 285 -14.72 13.14 10.72
C GLY A 285 -15.83 14.14 11.05
N VAL A 286 -15.49 15.42 11.20
CA VAL A 286 -16.45 16.50 11.47
C VAL A 286 -17.48 16.62 10.34
N LEU A 287 -17.07 16.49 9.08
CA LEU A 287 -18.00 16.54 7.94
C LEU A 287 -18.99 15.37 7.98
N VAL A 288 -18.51 14.13 8.10
CA VAL A 288 -19.38 12.95 8.08
C VAL A 288 -20.29 12.89 9.32
N LEU A 289 -19.70 13.07 10.51
CA LEU A 289 -20.43 12.98 11.78
C LEU A 289 -21.31 14.22 12.01
N GLY A 290 -20.87 15.40 11.57
CA GLY A 290 -21.65 16.62 11.64
C GLY A 290 -22.88 16.57 10.74
N LEU A 291 -22.78 15.99 9.53
CA LEU A 291 -23.94 15.74 8.68
C LEU A 291 -24.92 14.75 9.31
N ALA A 292 -24.42 13.66 9.91
CA ALA A 292 -25.26 12.71 10.63
C ALA A 292 -25.95 13.35 11.85
N ALA A 293 -25.22 14.14 12.63
CA ALA A 293 -25.76 14.89 13.77
C ALA A 293 -26.79 15.95 13.33
N ALA A 294 -26.54 16.66 12.23
CA ALA A 294 -27.47 17.64 11.68
C ALA A 294 -28.77 16.97 11.18
N ALA A 295 -28.68 15.79 10.56
CA ALA A 295 -29.85 15.02 10.15
C ALA A 295 -30.69 14.58 11.35
N LEU A 296 -30.05 14.09 12.42
CA LEU A 296 -30.74 13.76 13.69
C LEU A 296 -31.34 15.01 14.34
N GLY A 297 -30.66 16.16 14.25
CA GLY A 297 -31.12 17.44 14.79
C GLY A 297 -32.36 17.96 14.06
N ALA A 298 -32.36 17.89 12.73
CA ALA A 298 -33.51 18.24 11.90
C ALA A 298 -34.73 17.36 12.18
N ALA A 299 -34.51 16.11 12.57
CA ALA A 299 -35.57 15.18 13.00
C ALA A 299 -36.04 15.40 14.46
N GLY A 300 -35.45 16.36 15.20
CA GLY A 300 -35.74 16.57 16.63
C GLY A 300 -35.23 15.45 17.54
N GLN A 301 -34.34 14.60 17.04
CA GLN A 301 -33.85 13.40 17.71
C GLN A 301 -32.41 13.55 18.22
N MET A 302 -31.77 14.71 18.04
CA MET A 302 -30.39 14.92 18.47
C MET A 302 -30.31 15.20 19.97
N PRO A 303 -29.73 14.28 20.77
CA PRO A 303 -29.54 14.52 22.18
C PRO A 303 -28.30 15.39 22.42
N VAL A 304 -28.29 16.14 23.54
CA VAL A 304 -27.15 17.01 23.92
C VAL A 304 -25.84 16.22 24.02
N TRP A 305 -25.89 14.97 24.52
CA TRP A 305 -24.73 14.07 24.58
C TRP A 305 -24.19 13.63 23.21
N GLY A 306 -24.98 13.78 22.14
CA GLY A 306 -24.56 13.45 20.78
C GLY A 306 -23.38 14.31 20.27
N TRP A 307 -23.19 15.51 20.81
CA TRP A 307 -22.01 16.33 20.51
C TRP A 307 -20.71 15.71 21.02
N GLY A 308 -20.77 14.97 22.14
CA GLY A 308 -19.63 14.18 22.64
C GLY A 308 -19.21 13.09 21.64
N LEU A 309 -20.19 12.44 20.99
CA LEU A 309 -19.95 11.46 19.93
C LEU A 309 -19.28 12.09 18.70
N VAL A 310 -19.70 13.29 18.29
CA VAL A 310 -19.08 14.00 17.16
C VAL A 310 -17.61 14.33 17.46
N VAL A 311 -17.31 14.85 18.66
CA VAL A 311 -15.93 15.17 19.07
C VAL A 311 -15.07 13.92 19.15
N GLY A 312 -15.52 12.89 19.87
CA GLY A 312 -14.77 11.64 20.03
C GLY A 312 -14.61 10.88 18.72
N GLY A 313 -15.66 10.82 17.90
CA GLY A 313 -15.63 10.20 16.58
C GLY A 313 -14.72 10.96 15.60
N SER A 314 -14.66 12.29 15.66
CA SER A 314 -13.73 13.08 14.83
C SER A 314 -12.27 12.85 15.22
N ALA A 315 -11.99 12.67 16.52
CA ALA A 315 -10.67 12.28 17.00
C ALA A 315 -10.29 10.87 16.52
N LEU A 316 -11.23 9.92 16.53
CA LEU A 316 -11.01 8.58 15.97
C LEU A 316 -10.77 8.63 14.45
N ALA A 317 -11.57 9.39 13.69
CA ALA A 317 -11.38 9.57 12.26
C ALA A 317 -10.01 10.18 11.94
N SER A 318 -9.57 11.15 12.74
CA SER A 318 -8.24 11.73 12.69
C SER A 318 -7.13 10.69 12.88
N PHE A 319 -7.27 9.81 13.89
CA PHE A 319 -6.30 8.75 14.15
C PHE A 319 -6.27 7.71 13.02
N VAL A 320 -7.44 7.25 12.57
CA VAL A 320 -7.56 6.26 11.48
C VAL A 320 -6.96 6.79 10.18
N ALA A 321 -7.17 8.07 9.86
CA ALA A 321 -6.62 8.73 8.68
C ALA A 321 -5.08 8.70 8.61
N MET A 322 -4.40 8.62 9.76
CA MET A 322 -2.93 8.61 9.80
C MET A 322 -2.32 7.30 9.28
N ASN A 323 -3.09 6.22 9.14
CA ASN A 323 -2.61 5.00 8.49
C ASN A 323 -2.27 5.25 6.99
N PHE A 324 -2.95 6.21 6.35
CA PHE A 324 -2.73 6.52 4.94
C PHE A 324 -1.42 7.28 4.66
N THR A 325 -0.68 7.70 5.69
CA THR A 325 0.60 8.41 5.55
C THR A 325 1.64 7.63 4.75
N GLY A 326 1.61 6.29 4.80
CA GLY A 326 2.50 5.41 4.05
C GLY A 326 2.13 5.19 2.57
N SER A 327 1.01 5.75 2.13
CA SER A 327 0.42 5.52 0.80
C SER A 327 0.40 6.79 -0.07
N SER A 328 0.93 7.91 0.44
CA SER A 328 0.88 9.22 -0.21
C SER A 328 2.20 9.61 -0.86
N THR A 329 2.17 10.59 -1.76
CA THR A 329 3.33 10.98 -2.57
C THR A 329 4.20 12.10 -2.01
N PHE A 330 3.84 12.66 -0.85
CA PHE A 330 4.48 13.86 -0.31
C PHE A 330 4.90 13.71 1.17
N THR A 331 4.80 12.51 1.74
CA THR A 331 5.23 12.21 3.10
C THR A 331 6.67 11.72 3.15
N SER A 332 7.34 12.00 4.27
CA SER A 332 8.64 11.44 4.63
C SER A 332 8.56 10.79 6.01
N PRO A 333 9.41 9.79 6.34
CA PRO A 333 9.39 9.14 7.65
C PRO A 333 9.51 10.13 8.82
N SER A 334 10.42 11.10 8.71
CA SER A 334 10.62 12.14 9.73
C SER A 334 9.43 13.10 9.85
N GLY A 335 8.78 13.44 8.73
CA GLY A 335 7.57 14.27 8.73
C GLY A 335 6.38 13.57 9.39
N VAL A 336 6.20 12.27 9.11
CA VAL A 336 5.15 11.45 9.73
C VAL A 336 5.39 11.30 11.23
N GLU A 337 6.63 11.05 11.66
CA GLU A 337 6.97 10.98 13.08
C GLU A 337 6.68 12.30 13.81
N TRP A 338 7.06 13.43 13.21
CA TRP A 338 6.77 14.76 13.74
C TRP A 338 5.26 15.01 13.90
N GLU A 339 4.46 14.55 12.94
CA GLU A 339 3.00 14.65 12.96
C GLU A 339 2.41 13.76 14.06
N MET A 340 2.81 12.49 14.13
CA MET A 340 2.37 11.52 15.15
C MET A 340 2.59 12.01 16.58
N ARG A 341 3.78 12.55 16.87
CA ARG A 341 4.13 13.05 18.21
C ARG A 341 3.21 14.18 18.69
N ARG A 342 2.61 14.95 17.78
CA ARG A 342 1.69 16.06 18.10
C ARG A 342 0.22 15.65 18.01
N ALA A 343 -0.13 14.90 16.98
CA ALA A 343 -1.50 14.53 16.70
C ALA A 343 -2.05 13.52 17.72
N ILE A 344 -1.27 12.50 18.10
CA ILE A 344 -1.75 11.42 18.97
C ILE A 344 -2.20 11.94 20.34
N PRO A 345 -1.44 12.81 21.06
CA PRO A 345 -1.91 13.38 22.32
C PRO A 345 -3.20 14.20 22.16
N ALA A 346 -3.31 14.99 21.10
CA ALA A 346 -4.51 15.79 20.84
C ALA A 346 -5.74 14.92 20.49
N GLN A 347 -5.54 13.86 19.71
CA GLN A 347 -6.56 12.86 19.39
C GLN A 347 -7.02 12.13 20.66
N LEU A 348 -6.11 11.73 21.52
CA LEU A 348 -6.44 11.10 22.80
C LEU A 348 -7.24 12.05 23.69
N ALA A 349 -6.81 13.31 23.82
CA ALA A 349 -7.54 14.33 24.59
C ALA A 349 -8.95 14.54 24.03
N GLY A 350 -9.10 14.64 22.70
CA GLY A 350 -10.40 14.75 22.04
C GLY A 350 -11.29 13.52 22.24
N ALA A 351 -10.73 12.31 22.19
CA ALA A 351 -11.46 11.07 22.44
C ALA A 351 -11.96 10.99 23.89
N VAL A 352 -11.10 11.33 24.87
CA VAL A 352 -11.45 11.36 26.29
C VAL A 352 -12.50 12.43 26.59
N ALA A 353 -12.34 13.63 26.03
CA ALA A 353 -13.33 14.71 26.18
C ALA A 353 -14.68 14.31 25.57
N GLY A 354 -14.68 13.72 24.38
CA GLY A 354 -15.89 13.23 23.72
C GLY A 354 -16.60 12.13 24.53
N ALA A 355 -15.85 11.16 25.07
CA ALA A 355 -16.38 10.12 25.94
C ALA A 355 -16.94 10.71 27.25
N GLY A 356 -16.24 11.68 27.86
CA GLY A 356 -16.70 12.37 29.06
C GLY A 356 -18.02 13.11 28.84
N LEU A 357 -18.12 13.87 27.75
CA LEU A 357 -19.36 14.58 27.37
C LEU A 357 -20.52 13.61 27.09
N PHE A 358 -20.24 12.48 26.43
CA PHE A 358 -21.22 11.44 26.16
C PHE A 358 -21.76 10.83 27.46
N VAL A 359 -20.87 10.39 28.36
CA VAL A 359 -21.26 9.78 29.64
C VAL A 359 -21.97 10.79 30.54
N ALA A 360 -21.44 12.00 30.68
CA ALA A 360 -22.04 13.04 31.51
C ALA A 360 -23.44 13.42 31.01
N GLY A 361 -23.62 13.57 29.69
CA GLY A 361 -24.92 13.93 29.13
C GLY A 361 -25.94 12.79 29.16
N ILE A 362 -25.51 11.52 29.13
CA ILE A 362 -26.41 10.39 29.43
C ILE A 362 -26.82 10.42 30.90
N ALA A 363 -25.85 10.58 31.81
CA ALA A 363 -26.13 10.59 33.24
C ALA A 363 -27.12 11.72 33.64
N MET A 364 -26.98 12.90 33.03
CA MET A 364 -27.91 14.03 33.23
C MET A 364 -29.26 13.87 32.55
N GLY A 365 -29.38 13.03 31.50
CA GLY A 365 -30.63 12.80 30.78
C GLY A 365 -31.39 11.55 31.22
N VAL A 366 -30.76 10.68 32.01
CA VAL A 366 -31.35 9.47 32.61
C VAL A 366 -31.82 9.73 34.05
N LEU A 367 -31.29 10.76 34.72
CA LEU A 367 -31.83 11.33 35.97
C LEU A 367 -33.01 12.27 35.67
#